data_AF-A0A5W1XZV2-F1
#
_entry.id   AF-A0A5W1XZV2-F1
#
_cell.length_a   1.000
_cell.length_b   1.000
_cell.length_c   1.000
_cell.angle_alpha   90.00
_cell.angle_beta   90.00
_cell.angle_gamma   90.00
#
_symmetry.space_group_name_H-M   'P 1'
#
loop_
_entity.id
_entity.type
_entity.pdbx_description
1 polymer ?
#
loop_
_entity_poly.entity_id
_entity_poly.type
_entity_poly.pdbx_seq_one_letter_code
_entity_poly.pdbx_strand_id
1 'polypeptide(L)'
;IEQIDRISTHYLNHLDIIINEFNLPVDWQPKGVHKIIVTTTMLGGKYHSDNVFVVDKYSLSSFLQRVPGVIFQNNEEGDRIKNIIDGYEHCTGEITIEKFLNYLYCLPSVSAVRKNIKKLTYSVRFDETLIYHPYYDSWAFGPYIRKE
;
A
#
# COMPACT_ATOMS: atom_id res chain seq x y z
N ILE A 1 14.79 -9.05 -2.16
CA ILE A 1 14.81 -8.63 -3.59
C ILE A 1 15.46 -9.73 -4.43
N GLU A 2 16.70 -10.13 -4.14
CA GLU A 2 17.38 -11.23 -4.87
C GLU A 2 16.55 -12.53 -5.01
N GLN A 3 15.86 -12.97 -3.96
CA GLN A 3 15.00 -14.16 -4.03
C GLN A 3 13.83 -13.99 -5.01
N ILE A 4 13.13 -12.84 -4.98
CA ILE A 4 12.00 -12.59 -5.90
C ILE A 4 12.50 -12.43 -7.34
N ASP A 5 13.72 -11.92 -7.53
CA ASP A 5 14.36 -11.85 -8.83
C ASP A 5 14.64 -13.25 -9.37
N ARG A 6 15.28 -14.12 -8.59
CA ARG A 6 15.56 -15.50 -8.97
C ARG A 6 14.28 -16.27 -9.33
N ILE A 7 13.22 -16.12 -8.53
CA ILE A 7 11.92 -16.73 -8.82
C ILE A 7 11.36 -16.19 -10.14
N SER A 8 11.36 -14.87 -10.32
CA SER A 8 10.84 -14.25 -11.55
C SER A 8 11.60 -14.71 -12.80
N THR A 9 12.93 -14.80 -12.71
CA THR A 9 13.80 -15.27 -13.80
C THR A 9 13.55 -16.74 -14.13
N HIS A 10 13.34 -17.59 -13.11
CA HIS A 10 13.03 -18.99 -13.33
C HIS A 10 11.75 -19.16 -14.16
N TYR A 11 10.64 -18.54 -13.74
CA TYR A 11 9.38 -18.64 -14.48
C TYR A 11 9.43 -17.99 -15.86
N LEU A 12 10.19 -16.90 -16.04
CA LEU A 12 10.39 -16.29 -17.35
C LEU A 12 11.18 -17.17 -18.33
N ASN A 13 12.09 -18.00 -17.82
CA ASN A 13 12.84 -18.97 -18.63
C ASN A 13 12.07 -20.28 -18.87
N HIS A 14 10.96 -20.48 -18.15
CA HIS A 14 10.13 -21.68 -18.19
C HIS A 14 8.64 -21.29 -18.32
N LEU A 15 8.33 -20.51 -19.36
CA LEU A 15 6.97 -20.03 -19.62
C LEU A 15 5.98 -21.17 -19.85
N ASP A 16 6.45 -22.34 -20.28
CA ASP A 16 5.65 -23.56 -20.41
C ASP A 16 4.94 -23.92 -19.11
N ILE A 17 5.55 -23.68 -17.94
CA ILE A 17 4.91 -23.90 -16.64
C ILE A 17 3.68 -23.01 -16.48
N ILE A 18 3.79 -21.72 -16.81
CA ILE A 18 2.68 -20.76 -16.72
C ILE A 18 1.61 -21.09 -17.76
N ILE A 19 2.02 -21.36 -19.00
CA ILE A 19 1.11 -21.67 -20.10
C ILE A 19 0.26 -22.90 -19.77
N ASN A 20 0.89 -23.96 -19.26
CA ASN A 20 0.20 -25.20 -18.88
C ASN A 20 -0.72 -25.00 -17.68
N GLU A 21 -0.26 -24.33 -16.61
CA GLU A 21 -1.03 -24.14 -15.38
C GLU A 21 -2.28 -23.29 -15.59
N PHE A 22 -2.17 -22.26 -16.43
CA PHE A 22 -3.27 -21.32 -16.70
C PHE A 22 -4.02 -21.61 -18.01
N ASN A 23 -3.69 -22.70 -18.71
CA ASN A 23 -4.26 -23.08 -19.99
C ASN A 23 -4.25 -21.93 -21.02
N LEU A 24 -3.09 -21.28 -21.16
CA LEU A 24 -2.89 -20.15 -22.08
C LEU A 24 -2.56 -20.65 -23.50
N PRO A 25 -2.68 -19.79 -24.53
CA PRO A 25 -2.16 -20.10 -25.86
C PRO A 25 -0.67 -20.44 -25.84
N VAL A 26 -0.24 -21.37 -26.69
CA VAL A 26 1.16 -21.85 -26.74
C VAL A 26 2.13 -20.73 -27.15
N ASP A 27 1.65 -19.75 -27.92
CA ASP A 27 2.39 -18.58 -28.36
C ASP A 27 2.25 -17.38 -27.41
N TRP A 28 1.58 -17.56 -26.25
CA TRP A 28 1.42 -16.50 -25.27
C TRP A 28 2.78 -16.01 -24.76
N GLN A 29 2.93 -14.69 -24.66
CA GLN A 29 4.12 -14.04 -24.13
C GLN A 29 3.72 -12.94 -23.14
N PRO A 30 4.44 -12.79 -22.01
CA PRO A 30 4.20 -11.69 -21.09
C PRO A 30 4.59 -10.37 -21.75
N LYS A 31 3.74 -9.35 -21.63
CA LYS A 31 4.07 -7.98 -22.06
C LYS A 31 4.99 -7.25 -21.07
N GLY A 32 5.15 -7.79 -19.87
CA GLY A 32 5.96 -7.26 -18.79
C GLY A 32 5.81 -8.09 -17.53
N VAL A 33 6.72 -7.90 -16.58
CA VAL A 33 6.68 -8.57 -15.27
C VAL A 33 6.77 -7.53 -14.16
N HIS A 34 5.77 -7.53 -13.30
CA HIS A 34 5.73 -6.73 -12.09
C HIS A 34 5.88 -7.65 -10.88
N LYS A 35 6.82 -7.32 -9.98
CA LYS A 35 7.13 -8.16 -8.82
C LYS A 35 6.41 -7.59 -7.61
N ILE A 36 5.70 -8.45 -6.88
CA ILE A 36 4.88 -8.02 -5.74
C ILE A 36 5.20 -8.92 -4.55
N ILE A 37 5.45 -8.32 -3.39
CA ILE A 37 5.56 -8.99 -2.11
C ILE A 37 4.32 -8.62 -1.30
N VAL A 38 3.52 -9.63 -0.95
CA VAL A 38 2.31 -9.44 -0.14
C VAL A 38 2.63 -9.69 1.33
N THR A 39 2.27 -8.74 2.20
CA THR A 39 2.53 -8.79 3.65
C THR A 39 1.27 -8.40 4.44
N THR A 40 1.18 -8.81 5.70
CA THR A 40 -0.03 -8.64 6.53
C THR A 40 -0.14 -7.29 7.23
N THR A 41 0.93 -6.47 7.27
CA THR A 41 0.91 -5.13 7.88
C THR A 41 2.09 -4.30 7.39
N MET A 42 1.86 -3.05 6.98
CA MET A 42 2.94 -2.11 6.69
C MET A 42 2.53 -0.69 7.09
N LEU A 43 3.06 -0.19 8.21
CA LEU A 43 3.01 1.23 8.56
C LEU A 43 4.33 1.90 8.12
N GLY A 44 4.24 2.95 7.30
CA GLY A 44 5.27 3.97 7.12
C GLY A 44 6.55 3.62 6.32
N GLY A 45 6.62 2.50 5.60
CA GLY A 45 7.85 2.06 4.89
C GLY A 45 8.09 2.66 3.50
N LYS A 46 9.23 2.36 2.86
CA LYS A 46 9.39 2.47 1.39
C LYS A 46 8.74 1.23 0.76
N TYR A 47 7.79 1.46 -0.16
CA TYR A 47 6.92 0.41 -0.71
C TYR A 47 7.28 -0.05 -2.12
N HIS A 48 8.34 0.51 -2.69
CA HIS A 48 8.95 -0.02 -3.90
C HIS A 48 10.48 0.14 -3.83
N SER A 49 11.20 -0.90 -4.24
CA SER A 49 12.64 -0.86 -4.54
C SER A 49 12.85 -1.69 -5.79
N ASP A 50 13.52 -1.14 -6.80
CA ASP A 50 14.02 -1.88 -7.95
C ASP A 50 12.97 -2.80 -8.61
N ASN A 51 11.79 -2.24 -8.95
CA ASN A 51 10.65 -2.94 -9.59
C ASN A 51 9.89 -3.97 -8.72
N VAL A 52 10.10 -3.98 -7.41
CA VAL A 52 9.35 -4.80 -6.47
C VAL A 52 8.40 -3.94 -5.64
N PHE A 53 7.10 -4.16 -5.75
CA PHE A 53 6.09 -3.54 -4.90
C PHE A 53 5.91 -4.36 -3.62
N VAL A 54 5.89 -3.69 -2.47
CA VAL A 54 5.50 -4.31 -1.19
C VAL A 54 4.08 -3.86 -0.88
N VAL A 55 3.17 -4.82 -0.75
CA VAL A 55 1.73 -4.54 -0.72
C VAL A 55 1.11 -5.19 0.51
N ASP A 56 0.30 -4.41 1.21
CA ASP A 56 -0.53 -4.91 2.29
C ASP A 56 -1.64 -5.84 1.76
N LYS A 57 -1.80 -7.01 2.39
CA LYS A 57 -2.74 -8.07 1.98
C LYS A 57 -4.18 -7.55 1.92
N TYR A 58 -4.58 -6.72 2.88
CA TYR A 58 -5.94 -6.17 2.90
C TYR A 58 -6.14 -5.19 1.75
N SER A 59 -5.16 -4.33 1.49
CA SER A 59 -5.17 -3.40 0.35
C SER A 59 -5.26 -4.16 -0.99
N LEU A 60 -4.45 -5.22 -1.17
CA LEU A 60 -4.53 -6.06 -2.37
C LEU A 60 -5.90 -6.73 -2.51
N SER A 61 -6.44 -7.25 -1.41
CA SER A 61 -7.76 -7.89 -1.37
C SER A 61 -8.87 -6.90 -1.73
N SER A 62 -8.81 -5.67 -1.21
CA SER A 62 -9.74 -4.58 -1.55
C SER A 62 -9.73 -4.24 -3.03
N PHE A 63 -8.56 -4.20 -3.67
CA PHE A 63 -8.47 -3.97 -5.13
C PHE A 63 -9.13 -5.09 -5.94
N LEU A 64 -8.83 -6.35 -5.59
CA LEU A 64 -9.36 -7.52 -6.30
C LEU A 64 -10.87 -7.69 -6.09
N GLN A 65 -11.37 -7.41 -4.88
CA GLN A 65 -12.78 -7.51 -4.53
C GLN A 65 -13.59 -6.27 -4.91
N ARG A 66 -12.94 -5.22 -5.43
CA ARG A 66 -13.56 -3.92 -5.73
C ARG A 66 -14.27 -3.30 -4.52
N VAL A 67 -13.73 -3.49 -3.33
CA VAL A 67 -14.24 -2.92 -2.09
C VAL A 67 -13.41 -1.69 -1.74
N PRO A 68 -13.88 -0.46 -2.04
CA PRO A 68 -13.17 0.73 -1.63
C PRO A 68 -13.17 0.83 -0.11
N GLY A 69 -12.01 0.99 0.49
CA GLY A 69 -11.89 1.25 1.91
C GLY A 69 -12.36 2.66 2.22
N VAL A 70 -13.26 2.78 3.18
CA VAL A 70 -13.76 4.07 3.67
C VAL A 70 -13.29 4.23 5.10
N ILE A 71 -12.60 5.34 5.39
CA ILE A 71 -12.33 5.72 6.77
C ILE A 71 -13.38 6.73 7.19
N PHE A 72 -13.95 6.51 8.37
CA PHE A 72 -14.76 7.51 9.05
C PHE A 72 -13.94 8.11 10.18
N GLN A 73 -13.95 9.42 10.28
CA GLN A 73 -13.32 10.17 11.38
C GLN A 73 -14.33 11.12 11.98
N ASN A 74 -14.21 11.38 13.28
CA ASN A 74 -14.94 12.49 13.88
C ASN A 74 -14.17 13.78 13.62
N ASN A 75 -14.86 14.85 13.23
CA ASN A 75 -14.27 16.19 13.27
C ASN A 75 -14.15 16.69 14.72
N GLU A 76 -13.57 17.87 14.91
CA GLU A 76 -13.41 18.50 16.22
C GLU A 76 -14.76 18.75 16.93
N GLU A 77 -15.86 18.81 16.17
CA GLU A 77 -17.23 19.01 16.65
C GLU A 77 -17.96 17.67 16.96
N GLY A 78 -17.33 16.53 16.71
CA GLY A 78 -17.87 15.19 16.96
C GLY A 78 -18.67 14.57 15.80
N ASP A 79 -18.85 15.27 14.70
CA ASP A 79 -19.54 14.77 13.51
C ASP A 79 -18.70 13.75 12.75
N ARG A 80 -19.37 12.69 12.29
CA ARG A 80 -18.74 11.61 11.52
C ARG A 80 -18.57 12.02 10.06
N ILE A 81 -17.33 12.33 9.67
CA ILE A 81 -16.95 12.63 8.30
C ILE A 81 -16.49 11.37 7.57
N LYS A 82 -16.99 11.17 6.35
CA LYS A 82 -16.52 10.15 5.42
C LYS A 82 -15.29 10.67 4.68
N ASN A 83 -14.13 10.05 4.91
CA ASN A 83 -12.93 10.31 4.13
C ASN A 83 -12.75 9.27 3.03
N ILE A 84 -12.72 9.74 1.79
CA ILE A 84 -12.27 8.94 0.65
C ILE A 84 -10.75 8.90 0.74
N ILE A 85 -10.17 7.70 0.79
CA ILE A 85 -8.72 7.54 0.77
C ILE A 85 -8.27 7.48 -0.68
N ASP A 86 -7.31 8.34 -1.03
CA ASP A 86 -6.65 8.35 -2.34
C ASP A 86 -6.09 6.96 -2.67
N GLY A 87 -6.29 6.52 -3.91
CA GLY A 87 -5.98 5.19 -4.41
C GLY A 87 -7.21 4.32 -4.66
N TYR A 88 -8.29 4.46 -3.86
CA TYR A 88 -9.48 3.61 -4.03
C TYR A 88 -10.30 3.91 -5.30
N GLU A 89 -10.06 5.03 -5.97
CA GLU A 89 -10.59 5.31 -7.32
C GLU A 89 -10.22 4.20 -8.32
N HIS A 90 -9.05 3.57 -8.16
CA HIS A 90 -8.60 2.48 -9.02
C HIS A 90 -9.31 1.14 -8.75
N CYS A 91 -10.06 1.04 -7.65
CA CYS A 91 -10.89 -0.13 -7.34
C CYS A 91 -12.23 -0.14 -8.09
N THR A 92 -12.54 0.89 -8.89
CA THR A 92 -13.82 1.02 -9.61
C THR A 92 -13.72 0.57 -11.07
N GLY A 93 -14.84 0.07 -11.62
CA GLY A 93 -14.96 -0.37 -13.03
C GLY A 93 -14.16 -1.64 -13.38
N GLU A 94 -13.80 -1.79 -14.66
CA GLU A 94 -13.05 -2.94 -15.16
C GLU A 94 -11.62 -3.01 -14.59
N ILE A 95 -11.13 -4.24 -14.33
CA ILE A 95 -9.76 -4.50 -13.87
C ILE A 95 -8.82 -4.41 -15.05
N THR A 96 -7.86 -3.49 -14.99
CA THR A 96 -6.78 -3.38 -15.97
C THR A 96 -5.43 -3.38 -15.26
N ILE A 97 -4.37 -3.78 -15.96
CA ILE A 97 -3.00 -3.70 -15.45
C ILE A 97 -2.66 -2.26 -15.07
N GLU A 98 -3.04 -1.28 -15.88
CA GLU A 98 -2.79 0.13 -15.61
C GLU A 98 -3.43 0.59 -14.30
N LYS A 99 -4.71 0.25 -14.06
CA LYS A 99 -5.37 0.55 -12.79
C LYS A 99 -4.69 -0.14 -11.63
N PHE A 100 -4.25 -1.38 -11.80
CA PHE A 100 -3.56 -2.10 -10.75
C PHE A 100 -2.22 -1.43 -10.42
N LEU A 101 -1.41 -1.08 -11.42
CA LEU A 101 -0.16 -0.37 -11.21
C LEU A 101 -0.39 0.99 -10.54
N ASN A 102 -1.36 1.77 -11.01
CA ASN A 102 -1.71 3.05 -10.38
C ASN A 102 -2.16 2.85 -8.92
N TYR A 103 -2.92 1.79 -8.62
CA TYR A 103 -3.27 1.40 -7.25
C TYR A 103 -2.04 1.08 -6.39
N LEU A 104 -1.05 0.35 -6.95
CA LEU A 104 0.19 0.02 -6.26
C LEU A 104 1.09 1.24 -6.01
N TYR A 105 1.07 2.24 -6.90
CA TYR A 105 1.77 3.51 -6.69
C TYR A 105 1.05 4.41 -5.68
N CYS A 106 -0.27 4.29 -5.56
CA CYS A 106 -1.13 5.07 -4.67
C CYS A 106 -1.78 4.21 -3.59
N LEU A 107 -1.04 3.27 -2.98
CA LEU A 107 -1.61 2.36 -1.98
C LEU A 107 -2.34 3.16 -0.88
N PRO A 108 -3.65 2.91 -0.65
CA PRO A 108 -4.45 3.73 0.27
C PRO A 108 -3.87 3.83 1.68
N SER A 109 -3.26 2.76 2.19
CA SER A 109 -2.57 2.75 3.49
C SER A 109 -1.40 3.76 3.53
N VAL A 110 -0.66 3.90 2.44
CA VAL A 110 0.45 4.85 2.30
C VAL A 110 -0.07 6.27 2.15
N SER A 111 -1.08 6.47 1.30
CA SER A 111 -1.73 7.76 1.11
C SER A 111 -2.31 8.27 2.43
N ALA A 112 -2.96 7.40 3.19
CA ALA A 112 -3.49 7.71 4.52
C ALA A 112 -2.38 8.11 5.51
N VAL A 113 -1.27 7.36 5.59
CA VAL A 113 -0.15 7.72 6.48
C VAL A 113 0.48 9.04 6.04
N ARG A 114 0.80 9.24 4.77
CA ARG A 114 1.42 10.47 4.26
C ARG A 114 0.60 11.72 4.54
N LYS A 115 -0.72 11.65 4.35
CA LYS A 115 -1.63 12.78 4.62
C LYS A 115 -1.67 13.17 6.10
N ASN A 116 -1.37 12.23 7.00
CA ASN A 116 -1.53 12.41 8.45
C ASN A 116 -0.21 12.48 9.22
N ILE A 117 0.94 12.25 8.58
CA ILE A 117 2.25 12.45 9.22
C ILE A 117 2.39 13.93 9.60
N LYS A 118 2.57 14.19 10.89
CA LYS A 118 2.91 15.52 11.40
C LYS A 118 4.36 15.52 11.89
N LYS A 119 5.10 16.55 11.49
CA LYS A 119 6.40 16.84 12.10
C LYS A 119 6.15 17.51 13.44
N LEU A 120 6.52 16.83 14.52
CA LEU A 120 6.42 17.33 15.89
C LEU A 120 7.82 17.52 16.47
N THR A 121 7.92 18.24 17.58
CA THR A 121 9.17 18.45 18.30
C THR A 121 9.01 17.91 19.71
N TYR A 122 9.83 16.92 20.07
CA TYR A 122 9.95 16.46 21.44
C TYR A 122 10.97 17.35 22.15
N SER A 123 10.59 17.91 23.30
CA SER A 123 11.47 18.77 24.10
C SER A 123 11.82 18.02 25.38
N VAL A 124 13.11 17.79 25.61
CA VAL A 124 13.61 17.13 26.83
C VAL A 124 14.49 18.10 27.58
N ARG A 125 14.17 18.32 28.86
CA ARG A 125 15.01 19.12 29.75
C ARG A 125 15.99 18.20 30.48
N PHE A 126 17.27 18.51 30.39
CA PHE A 126 18.35 17.92 31.17
C PHE A 126 18.99 19.05 31.98
N ASP A 127 18.66 19.12 33.27
CA ASP A 127 19.02 20.23 34.17
C ASP A 127 18.61 21.60 33.58
N GLU A 128 19.57 22.50 33.34
CA GLU A 128 19.34 23.82 32.74
C GLU A 128 19.30 23.79 31.19
N THR A 129 19.62 22.65 30.58
CA THR A 129 19.67 22.51 29.12
C THR A 129 18.35 21.95 28.58
N LEU A 130 17.78 22.61 27.57
CA LEU A 130 16.60 22.14 26.86
C LEU A 130 17.01 21.64 25.47
N ILE A 131 16.79 20.34 25.21
CA ILE A 131 17.09 19.69 23.94
C ILE A 131 15.79 19.54 23.14
N TYR A 132 15.83 19.96 21.88
CA TYR A 132 14.72 19.82 20.93
C TYR A 132 15.06 18.74 19.91
N HIS A 133 14.26 17.69 19.84
CA HIS A 133 14.40 16.61 18.86
C HIS A 133 13.17 16.55 17.96
N PRO A 134 13.30 16.81 16.64
CA PRO A 134 12.18 16.66 15.72
C PRO A 134 11.87 15.18 15.52
N TYR A 135 10.58 14.82 15.50
CA TYR A 135 10.12 13.49 15.13
C TYR A 135 8.89 13.57 14.22
N TYR A 136 8.62 12.50 13.49
CA TYR A 136 7.44 12.38 12.63
C TYR A 136 6.43 11.46 13.30
N ASP A 137 5.29 12.02 13.68
CA ASP A 137 4.20 11.25 14.25
C ASP A 137 3.28 10.74 13.13
N SER A 138 3.31 9.42 12.90
CA SER A 138 2.43 8.72 11.95
C SER A 138 1.06 8.38 12.54
N TRP A 139 0.84 8.64 13.83
CA TRP A 139 -0.33 8.22 14.61
C TRP A 139 -1.21 9.40 15.04
N ALA A 140 -1.16 10.53 14.33
CA ALA A 140 -2.05 11.67 14.58
C ALA A 140 -3.55 11.40 14.31
N PHE A 141 -3.95 10.13 14.17
CA PHE A 141 -5.34 9.72 14.13
C PHE A 141 -5.91 9.73 15.56
N GLY A 142 -7.01 10.47 15.74
CA GLY A 142 -7.92 10.21 16.85
C GLY A 142 -8.42 8.75 16.84
N PRO A 143 -9.06 8.28 17.91
CA PRO A 143 -9.44 6.88 18.05
C PRO A 143 -10.31 6.40 16.87
N TYR A 144 -9.85 5.36 16.17
CA TYR A 144 -10.62 4.71 15.11
C TYR A 144 -11.80 3.94 15.72
N ILE A 145 -13.02 4.32 15.36
CA ILE A 145 -14.22 3.55 15.73
C ILE A 145 -14.51 2.56 14.61
N ARG A 146 -14.27 1.28 14.86
CA ARG A 146 -14.73 0.20 13.99
C ARG A 146 -16.26 0.15 14.09
N LYS A 147 -16.95 0.08 12.96
CA LYS A 147 -18.41 -0.13 12.96
C LYS A 147 -18.66 -1.57 13.41
N GLU A 148 -19.42 -1.75 14.49
CA GLU A 148 -20.05 -3.04 14.84
C GLU A 148 -21.09 -3.43 13.79
#